data_AF-A0A075FLG0-F1
#
_entry.id   AF-A0A075FLG0-F1
#
_cell.length_a   1.000
_cell.length_b   1.000
_cell.length_c   1.000
_cell.angle_alpha   90.00
_cell.angle_beta   90.00
_cell.angle_gamma   90.00
#
_symmetry.space_group_name_H-M   'P 1'
#
loop_
_entity.id
_entity.type
_entity.pdbx_description
1 polymer ?
#
loop_
_entity_poly.entity_id
_entity_poly.type
_entity_poly.pdbx_seq_one_letter_code
_entity_poly.pdbx_strand_id
1 'polypeptide(L)'
;MSAKNVEHKFIVPNSVEIRDYQVNLSNQAKNENCLIILPTGLGKTVIALHVIADYLAKGNGGVLFLAPTKVLVNQHYEFLKNTLTIDDIGMITGEDLLTKRKNFGSIV
;
A
#
# COMPACT_ATOMS: atom_id res chain seq x y z
N MET A 1 15.37 16.37 -17.89
CA MET A 1 14.16 15.59 -18.19
C MET A 1 13.30 15.61 -16.94
N SER A 2 12.03 16.04 -17.02
CA SER A 2 11.14 16.02 -15.84
C SER A 2 10.87 14.56 -15.46
N ALA A 3 11.00 14.21 -14.18
CA ALA A 3 10.64 12.87 -13.71
C ALA A 3 9.14 12.62 -13.96
N LYS A 4 8.79 11.48 -14.57
CA LYS A 4 7.40 11.10 -14.79
C LYS A 4 6.85 10.48 -13.51
N ASN A 5 5.71 10.97 -13.03
CA ASN A 5 5.06 10.49 -11.81
C ASN A 5 3.93 9.52 -12.11
N VAL A 6 3.60 8.67 -11.14
CA VAL A 6 2.49 7.73 -11.21
C VAL A 6 1.17 8.51 -11.22
N GLU A 7 0.31 8.21 -12.19
CA GLU A 7 -1.04 8.75 -12.29
C GLU A 7 -2.05 7.63 -12.02
N HIS A 8 -2.80 7.74 -10.93
CA HIS A 8 -3.85 6.79 -10.57
C HIS A 8 -4.87 7.46 -9.65
N LYS A 9 -6.17 7.10 -9.76
CA LYS A 9 -7.27 7.70 -8.98
C LYS A 9 -7.00 7.73 -7.46
N PHE A 10 -6.38 6.67 -6.96
CA PHE A 10 -6.09 6.48 -5.54
C PHE A 10 -4.66 6.79 -5.10
N ILE A 11 -3.81 7.32 -5.98
CA ILE A 11 -2.42 7.69 -5.64
C ILE A 11 -2.30 9.21 -5.67
N VAL A 12 -1.71 9.78 -4.63
CA VAL A 12 -1.49 11.23 -4.51
C VAL A 12 -0.59 11.69 -5.68
N PRO A 13 -1.00 12.71 -6.45
CA PRO A 13 -0.19 13.21 -7.56
C PRO A 13 1.21 13.64 -7.10
N ASN A 14 2.23 13.33 -7.91
CA ASN A 14 3.65 13.64 -7.64
C ASN A 14 4.24 13.02 -6.36
N SER A 15 3.56 12.05 -5.73
CA SER A 15 4.08 11.36 -4.54
C SER A 15 5.06 10.23 -4.87
N VAL A 16 4.99 9.68 -6.09
CA VAL A 16 5.80 8.54 -6.53
C VAL A 16 6.20 8.68 -8.00
N GLU A 17 7.49 8.53 -8.27
CA GLU A 17 8.06 8.47 -9.62
C GLU A 17 7.78 7.11 -10.28
N ILE A 18 7.53 7.10 -11.58
CA ILE A 18 7.37 5.86 -12.36
C ILE A 18 8.71 5.14 -12.45
N ARG A 19 8.68 3.83 -12.16
CA ARG A 19 9.72 2.88 -12.52
C ARG A 19 9.10 1.67 -13.19
N ASP A 20 9.52 1.36 -14.41
CA ASP A 20 8.86 0.34 -15.25
C ASP A 20 8.81 -1.03 -14.59
N TYR A 21 9.87 -1.43 -13.86
CA TYR A 21 9.86 -2.71 -13.15
C TYR A 21 8.81 -2.76 -12.04
N GLN A 22 8.52 -1.63 -11.36
CA GLN A 22 7.51 -1.58 -10.31
C GLN A 22 6.11 -1.72 -10.90
N VAL A 23 5.87 -1.06 -12.04
CA VAL A 23 4.61 -1.15 -12.81
C VAL A 23 4.40 -2.55 -13.37
N ASN A 24 5.45 -3.17 -13.93
CA ASN A 24 5.34 -4.52 -14.49
C ASN A 24 5.07 -5.56 -13.41
N LEU A 25 5.76 -5.49 -12.27
CA LEU A 25 5.53 -6.41 -11.15
C LEU A 25 4.14 -6.22 -10.51
N SER A 26 3.67 -4.99 -10.36
CA SER A 26 2.32 -4.74 -9.81
C SER A 26 1.21 -5.21 -10.76
N ASN A 27 1.41 -5.06 -12.08
CA ASN A 27 0.46 -5.56 -13.08
C ASN A 27 0.31 -7.08 -13.08
N GLN A 28 1.36 -7.82 -12.72
CA GLN A 28 1.27 -9.26 -12.50
C GLN A 28 0.58 -9.56 -11.15
N ALA A 29 1.08 -8.96 -10.07
CA ALA A 29 0.61 -9.22 -8.71
C ALA A 29 -0.86 -8.84 -8.44
N LYS A 30 -1.47 -7.98 -9.25
CA LYS A 30 -2.90 -7.60 -9.10
C LYS A 30 -3.90 -8.64 -9.61
N ASN A 31 -3.44 -9.67 -10.32
CA ASN A 31 -4.29 -10.68 -10.95
C ASN A 31 -4.14 -12.07 -10.34
N GLU A 32 -3.07 -12.33 -9.60
CA GLU A 32 -2.78 -13.64 -8.99
C GLU A 32 -1.94 -13.50 -7.71
N ASN A 33 -1.93 -14.55 -6.88
CA ASN A 33 -1.08 -14.60 -5.70
C ASN A 33 0.39 -14.65 -6.10
N CYS A 34 1.21 -13.72 -5.61
CA CYS A 34 2.59 -13.54 -6.02
C CYS A 34 3.54 -13.43 -4.82
N LEU A 35 4.77 -13.94 -4.99
CA LEU A 35 5.90 -13.67 -4.09
C LEU A 35 6.94 -12.81 -4.80
N ILE A 36 7.05 -11.54 -4.38
CA ILE A 36 8.00 -10.59 -4.98
C ILE A 36 9.32 -10.60 -4.23
N ILE A 37 10.38 -11.06 -4.90
CA ILE A 37 11.74 -11.14 -4.34
C ILE A 37 12.59 -10.00 -4.93
N LEU A 38 12.77 -8.94 -4.15
CA LEU A 38 13.64 -7.81 -4.49
C LEU A 38 14.51 -7.43 -3.29
N PRO A 39 15.77 -6.97 -3.51
CA PRO A 39 16.57 -6.32 -2.49
C PRO A 39 15.83 -5.18 -1.77
N THR A 40 16.24 -4.87 -0.54
CA THR A 40 15.75 -3.69 0.18
C THR A 40 16.21 -2.42 -0.56
N GLY A 41 15.38 -1.37 -0.53
CA GLY A 41 15.65 -0.12 -1.26
C GLY A 41 15.09 -0.06 -2.68
N LEU A 42 14.65 -1.17 -3.27
CA LEU A 42 14.05 -1.19 -4.63
C LEU A 42 12.53 -0.91 -4.65
N GLY A 43 11.97 -0.40 -3.56
CA GLY A 43 10.58 0.04 -3.52
C GLY A 43 9.53 -1.08 -3.55
N LYS A 44 9.74 -2.18 -2.82
CA LYS A 44 8.70 -3.22 -2.62
C LYS A 44 7.37 -2.63 -2.14
N THR A 45 7.40 -1.67 -1.23
CA THR A 45 6.21 -0.96 -0.74
C THR A 45 5.52 -0.15 -1.84
N VAL A 46 6.27 0.40 -2.80
CA VAL A 46 5.68 1.11 -3.96
C VAL A 46 4.97 0.12 -4.88
N ILE A 47 5.51 -1.07 -5.08
CA ILE A 47 4.82 -2.13 -5.83
C ILE A 47 3.50 -2.50 -5.13
N ALA A 48 3.53 -2.64 -3.80
CA ALA A 48 2.31 -2.88 -3.02
C ALA A 48 1.31 -1.73 -3.12
N LEU A 49 1.76 -0.46 -3.11
CA LEU A 49 0.90 0.71 -3.33
C LEU A 49 0.12 0.62 -4.65
N HIS A 50 0.80 0.25 -5.75
CA HIS A 50 0.11 0.04 -7.03
C HIS A 50 -0.96 -1.06 -6.95
N VAL A 51 -0.64 -2.19 -6.30
CA VAL A 51 -1.60 -3.30 -6.14
C VAL A 51 -2.80 -2.88 -5.28
N ILE A 52 -2.57 -2.18 -4.17
CA ILE A 52 -3.61 -1.65 -3.28
C ILE A 52 -4.52 -0.70 -4.05
N ALA A 53 -3.94 0.26 -4.76
CA ALA A 53 -4.69 1.27 -5.48
C ALA A 53 -5.55 0.65 -6.59
N ASP A 54 -5.00 -0.29 -7.38
CA ASP A 54 -5.76 -1.02 -8.41
C ASP A 54 -6.83 -1.94 -7.80
N TYR A 55 -6.55 -2.60 -6.68
CA TYR A 55 -7.50 -3.48 -6.01
C TYR A 55 -8.72 -2.69 -5.48
N LEU A 56 -8.47 -1.56 -4.81
CA LEU A 56 -9.52 -0.69 -4.29
C LEU A 56 -10.31 -0.01 -5.43
N ALA A 57 -9.66 0.32 -6.55
CA ALA A 57 -10.33 0.90 -7.73
C ALA A 57 -11.39 -0.03 -8.34
N LYS A 58 -11.23 -1.35 -8.18
CA LYS A 58 -12.22 -2.36 -8.62
C LYS A 58 -13.43 -2.46 -7.67
N GLY A 59 -13.39 -1.81 -6.50
CA GLY A 59 -14.47 -1.91 -5.51
C GLY A 59 -14.51 -3.25 -4.75
N ASN A 60 -13.38 -3.95 -4.68
CA ASN A 60 -13.30 -5.33 -4.17
C ASN A 60 -13.25 -5.45 -2.63
N GLY A 61 -13.55 -4.38 -1.89
CA GLY A 61 -13.52 -4.38 -0.42
C GLY A 61 -12.27 -3.67 0.13
N GLY A 62 -11.63 -4.27 1.14
CA GLY A 62 -10.48 -3.71 1.87
C GLY A 62 -9.18 -4.51 1.69
N VAL A 63 -8.07 -3.96 2.18
CA VAL A 63 -6.75 -4.60 2.11
C VAL A 63 -6.23 -4.85 3.53
N LEU A 64 -5.49 -5.95 3.74
CA LEU A 64 -4.77 -6.25 4.97
C LEU A 64 -3.25 -6.30 4.71
N PHE A 65 -2.48 -5.37 5.27
CA PHE A 65 -1.05 -5.16 5.09
C PHE A 65 -0.31 -5.53 6.37
N LEU A 66 0.28 -6.71 6.37
CA LEU A 66 0.93 -7.25 7.56
C LEU A 66 2.42 -6.90 7.57
N ALA A 67 2.92 -6.52 8.74
CA ALA A 67 4.35 -6.31 8.97
C ALA A 67 4.79 -6.94 10.31
N PRO A 68 6.04 -7.41 10.42
CA PRO A 68 6.47 -8.25 11.55
C PRO A 68 6.75 -7.47 12.84
N THR A 69 6.91 -6.15 12.77
CA THR A 69 7.21 -5.31 13.95
C THR A 69 6.37 -4.04 13.95
N LYS A 70 6.09 -3.50 15.14
CA LYS A 70 5.36 -2.24 15.32
C LYS A 70 6.00 -1.07 14.57
N VAL A 71 7.34 -1.00 14.54
CA VAL A 71 8.07 0.04 13.82
C VAL A 71 7.77 -0.04 12.31
N LEU A 72 7.75 -1.24 11.73
CA LEU A 72 7.43 -1.43 10.32
C LEU A 72 5.96 -1.13 10.03
N VAL A 73 5.03 -1.55 10.90
CA VAL A 73 3.61 -1.20 10.78
C VAL A 73 3.45 0.33 10.70
N ASN A 74 4.05 1.07 11.63
CA ASN A 74 3.97 2.53 11.63
C ASN A 74 4.60 3.14 10.38
N GLN A 75 5.73 2.61 9.91
CA GLN A 75 6.37 3.08 8.67
C GLN A 75 5.48 2.87 7.43
N HIS A 76 4.84 1.71 7.32
CA HIS A 76 3.93 1.42 6.21
C HIS A 76 2.66 2.25 6.29
N TYR A 77 2.08 2.42 7.49
CA TYR A 77 0.93 3.28 7.73
C TYR A 77 1.19 4.72 7.28
N GLU A 78 2.28 5.33 7.73
CA GLU A 78 2.64 6.70 7.33
C GLU A 78 2.92 6.80 5.83
N PHE A 79 3.59 5.81 5.24
CA PHE A 79 3.81 5.77 3.80
C PHE A 79 2.49 5.73 3.02
N LEU A 80 1.58 4.82 3.36
CA LEU A 80 0.29 4.66 2.67
C LEU A 80 -0.59 5.89 2.87
N LYS A 81 -0.64 6.44 4.08
CA LYS A 81 -1.39 7.66 4.38
C LYS A 81 -0.92 8.88 3.57
N ASN A 82 0.38 8.98 3.30
CA ASN A 82 0.94 10.08 2.53
C ASN A 82 0.89 9.87 1.00
N THR A 83 0.65 8.64 0.54
CA THR A 83 0.71 8.28 -0.88
C THR A 83 -0.63 7.85 -1.48
N LEU A 84 -1.60 7.44 -0.66
CA LEU A 84 -2.97 7.17 -1.08
C LEU A 84 -3.86 8.40 -0.88
N THR A 85 -4.85 8.58 -1.75
CA THR A 85 -5.90 9.60 -1.58
C THR A 85 -7.10 9.09 -0.75
N ILE A 86 -6.87 8.05 0.05
CA ILE A 86 -7.90 7.33 0.82
C ILE A 86 -7.74 7.67 2.30
N ASP A 87 -8.80 8.18 2.91
CA ASP A 87 -8.78 8.61 4.31
C ASP A 87 -9.02 7.46 5.30
N ASP A 88 -9.69 6.39 4.86
CA ASP A 88 -10.01 5.21 5.68
C ASP A 88 -8.83 4.24 5.72
N ILE A 89 -7.77 4.62 6.45
CA ILE A 89 -6.61 3.77 6.69
C ILE A 89 -6.47 3.59 8.21
N GLY A 90 -6.63 2.35 8.66
CA GLY A 90 -6.45 1.96 10.06
C GLY A 90 -5.05 1.46 10.35
N MET A 91 -4.63 1.55 11.62
CA MET A 91 -3.45 0.86 12.12
C MET A 91 -3.87 0.08 13.37
N ILE A 92 -3.56 -1.21 13.39
CA ILE A 92 -3.86 -2.08 14.53
C ILE A 92 -2.54 -2.63 15.07
N THR A 93 -2.28 -2.38 16.36
CA THR A 93 -1.13 -2.92 17.07
C THR A 93 -1.57 -3.74 18.28
N GLY A 94 -0.69 -4.61 18.76
CA GLY A 94 -0.96 -5.50 19.91
C GLY A 94 -1.23 -4.78 21.23
N GLU A 95 -1.02 -3.47 21.31
CA GLU A 95 -1.23 -2.63 22.50
C GLU A 95 -2.57 -1.87 22.48
N ASP A 96 -3.25 -1.83 21.33
CA ASP A 96 -4.54 -1.14 21.24
C ASP A 96 -5.60 -1.88 22.06
N LEU A 97 -6.41 -1.14 22.82
CA LEU A 97 -7.53 -1.72 23.59
C LEU A 97 -8.44 -2.53 22.65
N LEU A 98 -8.87 -3.72 23.09
CA LEU A 98 -9.72 -4.64 22.32
C LEU A 98 -10.98 -3.97 21.77
N THR A 99 -11.52 -2.99 22.50
CA THR A 99 -12.69 -2.18 22.09
C THR A 99 -12.43 -1.31 20.87
N LYS A 100 -11.20 -0.80 20.68
CA LYS A 100 -10.83 -0.06 19.46
C LYS A 100 -10.66 -1.00 18.26
N ARG A 101 -10.23 -2.25 18.47
CA ARG A 101 -10.02 -3.24 17.40
C ARG A 101 -11.30 -3.69 16.69
N LYS A 102 -12.46 -3.64 17.37
CA LYS A 102 -13.76 -4.10 16.84
C LYS A 102 -14.41 -3.14 15.83
N ASN A 103 -13.94 -1.89 15.74
CA ASN A 103 -14.54 -0.86 14.90
C ASN A 103 -13.79 -0.63 13.56
N PHE A 104 -12.70 -1.35 13.31
CA PHE A 104 -11.97 -1.24 12.05
C PHE A 104 -12.60 -2.18 11.02
N GLY A 105 -13.33 -1.61 10.07
CA GLY A 105 -13.72 -2.30 8.85
C GLY A 105 -12.47 -2.56 8.01
N SER A 106 -11.83 -3.70 8.23
CA SER A 106 -10.89 -4.34 7.30
C SER A 106 -9.96 -3.42 6.51
N ILE A 107 -9.14 -2.58 7.18
CA ILE A 107 -7.87 -2.12 6.59
C ILE A 107 -6.78 -2.15 7.67
N VAL A 108 -5.87 -3.14 7.54
CA VAL A 108 -4.49 -3.02 8.04
C VAL A 108 -3.62 -2.84 6.82
#